data_AF-A0A0D6Z8X4-F1
#
_entry.id   AF-A0A0D6Z8X4-F1
#
_cell.length_a   1.000
_cell.length_b   1.000
_cell.length_c   1.000
_cell.angle_alpha   90.00
_cell.angle_beta   90.00
_cell.angle_gamma   90.00
#
_symmetry.space_group_name_H-M   'P 1'
#
loop_
_entity.id
_entity.type
_entity.pdbx_description
1 polymer ?
#
loop_
_entity_poly.entity_id
_entity_poly.type
_entity_poly.pdbx_seq_one_letter_code
_entity_poly.pdbx_strand_id
1 'polypeptide(L)'
;MEAILYGILSNGLFFDRRLVLPRPDCEKKSVLVLAQYLTTEVIGLTWIYLSSVGRKVRFWPRRYHSWHEHFVLAPLYSLVCAVFFVSNSSKQGVLPRLNMFIGLTGMDWIMKQARLLKMGTNKLWNSFFHAGMIVLSRILYIKIRQKQ
;
A
#
# COMPACT_ATOMS: atom_id res chain seq x y z
N MET A 1 30.94 22.72 51.00
CA MET A 1 30.54 21.48 50.30
C MET A 1 29.27 21.67 49.44
N GLU A 2 28.82 22.92 49.21
CA GLU A 2 27.67 23.24 48.35
C GLU A 2 28.07 23.60 46.89
N ALA A 3 29.34 23.96 46.65
CA ALA A 3 29.80 24.41 45.33
C ALA A 3 30.08 23.28 44.32
N ILE A 4 30.19 22.03 44.77
CA ILE A 4 30.45 20.87 43.89
C ILE A 4 29.14 20.32 43.31
N LEU A 5 28.00 20.54 43.97
CA LEU A 5 26.70 20.04 43.50
C LEU A 5 26.15 20.85 42.33
N TYR A 6 26.48 22.15 42.22
CA TYR A 6 26.07 23.00 41.10
C TYR A 6 26.88 22.75 39.81
N GLY A 7 28.09 22.21 39.90
CA GLY A 7 28.92 21.90 38.73
C GLY A 7 28.51 20.63 37.98
N ILE A 8 27.80 19.70 38.65
CA ILE A 8 27.35 18.42 38.07
C ILE A 8 25.96 18.57 37.43
N LEU A 9 25.11 19.49 37.93
CA LEU A 9 23.81 19.78 37.34
C LEU A 9 23.88 20.66 36.07
N SER A 10 25.00 21.35 35.80
CA SER A 10 25.13 22.18 34.58
C SER A 10 25.76 21.47 33.37
N ASN A 11 26.31 20.27 33.53
CA ASN A 11 27.14 19.60 32.50
C ASN A 11 26.64 18.24 31.99
N GLY A 12 25.41 17.83 32.32
CA GLY A 12 24.99 16.45 32.06
C GLY A 12 23.51 16.27 31.78
N LEU A 13 23.01 16.85 30.70
CA LEU A 13 22.05 16.28 29.72
C LEU A 13 21.52 17.43 28.86
N PHE A 14 22.42 18.05 28.10
CA PHE A 14 22.01 18.67 26.84
C PHE A 14 21.71 17.50 25.88
N PHE A 15 20.60 16.81 26.15
CA PHE A 15 20.00 15.87 25.22
C PHE A 15 19.55 16.74 24.05
N ASP A 16 20.44 16.87 23.07
CA ASP A 16 20.20 17.60 21.85
C ASP A 16 18.94 17.02 21.22
N ARG A 17 17.80 17.69 21.42
CA ARG A 17 16.51 17.29 20.82
C ARG A 17 16.57 17.31 19.29
N ARG A 18 17.69 17.71 18.67
CA ARG A 18 17.96 17.57 17.24
C ARG A 18 18.38 16.15 16.82
N LEU A 19 18.80 15.29 17.75
CA LEU A 19 19.25 13.92 17.42
C LEU A 19 18.16 12.85 17.50
N VAL A 20 16.97 13.18 18.01
CA VAL A 20 15.83 12.24 18.12
C VAL A 20 14.67 12.62 17.19
N LEU A 21 14.61 13.87 16.73
CA LEU A 21 13.58 14.29 15.78
C LEU A 21 14.07 14.02 14.35
N PRO A 22 13.38 13.17 13.56
CA PRO A 22 13.67 13.07 12.15
C PRO A 22 13.60 14.46 11.54
N ARG A 23 14.58 14.76 10.70
CA ARG A 23 14.67 15.99 9.90
C ARG A 23 13.27 16.32 9.33
N PRO A 24 12.70 17.53 9.50
CA PRO A 24 11.28 17.83 9.21
C PRO A 24 10.90 17.63 7.74
N ASP A 25 11.88 17.63 6.85
CA ASP A 25 11.79 17.24 5.44
C ASP A 25 11.59 15.71 5.25
N CYS A 26 12.20 14.89 6.10
CA CYS A 26 12.07 13.44 6.11
C CYS A 26 10.70 12.98 6.61
N GLU A 27 10.18 13.61 7.68
CA GLU A 27 8.84 13.30 8.21
C GLU A 27 7.75 13.56 7.16
N LYS A 28 7.79 14.73 6.50
CA LYS A 28 6.83 15.07 5.45
C LYS A 28 6.82 14.03 4.32
N LYS A 29 8.00 13.60 3.86
CA LYS A 29 8.10 12.59 2.80
C LYS A 29 7.50 11.25 3.23
N SER A 30 7.78 10.82 4.46
CA SER A 30 7.26 9.56 5.02
C SER A 30 5.75 9.60 5.20
N VAL A 31 5.19 10.72 5.69
CA VAL A 31 3.75 10.92 5.83
C VAL A 31 3.04 10.89 4.48
N LEU A 32 3.60 11.48 3.43
CA LEU A 32 3.02 11.44 2.08
C LEU A 32 3.03 10.02 1.49
N VAL A 33 4.10 9.27 1.73
CA VAL A 33 4.21 7.86 1.30
C VAL A 33 3.17 7.01 2.03
N LEU A 34 3.00 7.21 3.34
CA LEU A 34 1.99 6.53 4.14
C LEU A 34 0.57 6.90 3.71
N ALA A 35 0.30 8.19 3.44
CA ALA A 35 -0.99 8.64 2.96
C ALA A 35 -1.35 8.01 1.62
N GLN A 36 -0.39 7.94 0.68
CA GLN A 36 -0.59 7.27 -0.60
C GLN A 36 -0.84 5.77 -0.42
N TYR A 37 -0.10 5.12 0.48
CA TYR A 37 -0.26 3.71 0.82
C TYR A 37 -1.67 3.41 1.32
N LEU A 38 -2.10 4.08 2.39
CA LEU A 38 -3.42 3.88 3.01
C LEU A 38 -4.55 4.18 2.03
N THR A 39 -4.41 5.24 1.23
CA THR A 39 -5.43 5.60 0.23
C THR A 39 -5.52 4.52 -0.86
N THR A 40 -4.37 4.02 -1.35
CA THR A 40 -4.34 2.95 -2.36
C THR A 40 -4.91 1.65 -1.80
N GLU A 41 -4.64 1.34 -0.53
CA GLU A 41 -5.17 0.16 0.16
C GLU A 41 -6.70 0.21 0.27
N VAL A 42 -7.28 1.33 0.73
CA VAL A 42 -8.74 1.52 0.86
C VAL A 42 -9.44 1.40 -0.49
N ILE A 43 -8.86 2.00 -1.53
CA ILE A 43 -9.39 1.89 -2.89
C ILE A 43 -9.30 0.45 -3.38
N GLY A 44 -8.15 -0.21 -3.23
CA GLY A 44 -7.96 -1.60 -3.65
C GLY A 44 -8.98 -2.53 -2.98
N LEU A 45 -9.16 -2.37 -1.66
CA LEU A 45 -10.17 -3.08 -0.88
C LEU A 45 -11.58 -2.87 -1.42
N THR A 46 -11.95 -1.61 -1.67
CA THR A 46 -13.28 -1.26 -2.20
C THR A 46 -13.53 -1.90 -3.56
N TRP A 47 -12.53 -1.86 -4.44
CA TRP A 47 -12.60 -2.44 -5.77
C TRP A 47 -12.71 -3.97 -5.76
N ILE A 48 -11.96 -4.63 -4.88
CA ILE A 48 -12.06 -6.08 -4.66
C ILE A 48 -13.45 -6.42 -4.10
N TYR A 49 -13.92 -5.67 -3.11
CA TYR A 49 -15.25 -5.86 -2.52
C TYR A 49 -16.36 -5.74 -3.56
N LEU A 50 -16.36 -4.68 -4.37
CA LEU A 50 -17.31 -4.50 -5.48
C LEU A 50 -17.25 -5.67 -6.48
N SER A 51 -16.04 -6.14 -6.79
CA SER A 51 -15.84 -7.27 -7.69
C SER A 51 -16.34 -8.60 -7.10
N SER A 52 -16.27 -8.75 -5.78
CA SER A 52 -16.83 -9.91 -5.06
C SER A 52 -18.35 -9.87 -4.98
N VAL A 53 -18.95 -8.71 -4.66
CA VAL A 53 -20.41 -8.52 -4.67
C VAL A 53 -20.97 -8.80 -6.08
N GLY A 54 -20.30 -8.33 -7.13
CA GLY A 54 -20.64 -8.61 -8.51
C GLY A 54 -20.36 -10.05 -8.99
N ARG A 55 -19.95 -10.96 -8.09
CA ARG A 55 -19.56 -12.35 -8.38
C ARG A 55 -18.47 -12.51 -9.46
N LYS A 56 -17.70 -11.45 -9.73
CA LYS A 56 -16.60 -11.46 -10.72
C LYS A 56 -15.33 -12.07 -10.13
N VAL A 57 -15.08 -11.84 -8.85
CA VAL A 57 -13.94 -12.38 -8.09
C VAL A 57 -14.45 -13.23 -6.94
N ARG A 58 -14.09 -14.50 -6.92
CA ARG A 58 -14.40 -15.43 -5.83
C ARG A 58 -13.11 -15.85 -5.14
N PHE A 59 -13.02 -15.57 -3.85
CA PHE A 59 -11.97 -16.12 -3.01
C PHE A 59 -12.37 -17.52 -2.58
N TRP A 60 -11.40 -18.44 -2.56
CA TRP A 60 -11.52 -19.84 -2.16
C TRP A 60 -12.30 -20.77 -3.12
N PRO A 61 -11.97 -22.08 -3.17
CA PRO A 61 -12.61 -23.03 -4.09
C PRO A 61 -13.93 -23.62 -3.57
N ARG A 62 -14.35 -23.36 -2.32
CA ARG A 62 -15.62 -23.89 -1.79
C ARG A 62 -16.84 -23.21 -2.41
N ARG A 63 -17.96 -23.93 -2.43
CA ARG A 63 -19.26 -23.45 -2.96
C ARG A 63 -19.87 -22.33 -2.13
N TYR A 64 -19.58 -22.29 -0.82
CA TYR A 64 -20.11 -21.30 0.11
C TYR A 64 -19.10 -20.16 0.30
N HIS A 65 -19.56 -18.92 0.17
CA HIS A 65 -18.77 -17.75 0.58
C HIS A 65 -18.77 -17.69 2.10
N SER A 66 -17.61 -17.86 2.73
CA SER A 66 -17.49 -17.44 4.11
C SER A 66 -17.12 -15.95 4.11
N TRP A 67 -17.88 -15.14 4.85
CA TRP A 67 -17.55 -13.72 5.06
C TRP A 67 -16.13 -13.55 5.60
N HIS A 68 -15.66 -14.52 6.39
CA HIS A 68 -14.30 -14.58 6.92
C HIS A 68 -13.21 -14.59 5.83
N GLU A 69 -13.41 -15.32 4.72
CA GLU A 69 -12.45 -15.33 3.61
C GLU A 69 -12.33 -13.95 2.94
N HIS A 70 -13.44 -13.23 2.80
CA HIS A 70 -13.43 -11.86 2.27
C HIS A 70 -12.78 -10.87 3.24
N PHE A 71 -12.98 -11.02 4.54
CA PHE A 71 -12.43 -10.10 5.53
C PHE A 71 -10.97 -10.35 5.90
N VAL A 72 -10.40 -11.51 5.55
CA VAL A 72 -8.97 -11.81 5.83
C VAL A 72 -8.14 -11.78 4.55
N LEU A 73 -8.60 -12.44 3.48
CA LEU A 73 -7.77 -12.64 2.29
C LEU A 73 -7.75 -11.42 1.37
N ALA A 74 -8.87 -10.70 1.24
CA ALA A 74 -8.94 -9.51 0.40
C ALA A 74 -8.09 -8.35 0.95
N PRO A 75 -8.09 -8.04 2.27
CA PRO A 75 -7.17 -7.06 2.83
C PRO A 75 -5.72 -7.45 2.66
N LEU A 76 -5.37 -8.71 2.92
CA LEU A 76 -3.99 -9.18 2.75
C LEU A 76 -3.49 -9.00 1.32
N TYR A 77 -4.33 -9.33 0.33
CA TYR A 77 -4.00 -9.10 -1.08
C TYR A 77 -3.87 -7.61 -1.42
N SER A 78 -4.80 -6.78 -0.94
CA SER A 78 -4.75 -5.33 -1.14
C SER A 78 -3.49 -4.71 -0.55
N LEU A 79 -3.08 -5.18 0.64
CA LEU A 79 -1.90 -4.75 1.37
C LEU A 79 -0.62 -4.98 0.55
N VAL A 80 -0.43 -6.22 0.05
CA VAL A 80 0.72 -6.56 -0.80
C VAL A 80 0.73 -5.72 -2.08
N CYS A 81 -0.44 -5.53 -2.70
CA CYS A 81 -0.54 -4.70 -3.90
C CYS A 81 -0.21 -3.23 -3.61
N ALA A 82 -0.68 -2.67 -2.49
CA ALA A 82 -0.44 -1.29 -2.08
C ALA A 82 1.06 -1.01 -1.88
N VAL A 83 1.82 -1.93 -1.28
CA VAL A 83 3.28 -1.83 -1.18
C VAL A 83 3.92 -1.75 -2.57
N PHE A 84 3.46 -2.60 -3.50
CA PHE A 84 4.00 -2.65 -4.86
C PHE A 84 3.68 -1.37 -5.64
N PHE A 85 2.48 -0.83 -5.46
CA PHE A 85 2.04 0.43 -6.07
C PHE A 85 2.86 1.61 -5.57
N VAL A 86 2.99 1.79 -4.26
CA VAL A 86 3.71 2.94 -3.69
C VAL A 86 5.18 2.93 -4.10
N SER A 87 5.82 1.76 -4.09
CA SER A 87 7.22 1.59 -4.47
C SER A 87 7.48 1.99 -5.93
N ASN A 88 6.60 1.60 -6.84
CA ASN A 88 6.77 1.85 -8.27
C ASN A 88 6.19 3.20 -8.73
N SER A 89 5.20 3.77 -8.02
CA SER A 89 4.54 5.03 -8.39
C SER A 89 5.45 6.25 -8.24
N SER A 90 6.50 6.13 -7.42
CA SER A 90 7.55 7.14 -7.28
C SER A 90 8.46 7.25 -8.52
N LYS A 91 8.56 6.20 -9.33
CA LYS A 91 9.42 6.14 -10.51
C LYS A 91 8.70 6.71 -11.73
N GLN A 92 9.41 7.50 -12.54
CA GLN A 92 8.88 8.03 -13.80
C GLN A 92 9.14 7.05 -14.96
N GLY A 93 8.35 7.18 -16.03
CA GLY A 93 8.47 6.35 -17.24
C GLY A 93 7.41 5.23 -17.34
N VAL A 94 7.50 4.47 -18.44
CA VAL A 94 6.57 3.38 -18.79
C VAL A 94 7.00 2.04 -18.17
N LEU A 95 8.31 1.83 -18.00
CA LEU A 95 8.87 0.59 -17.44
C LEU A 95 8.34 0.26 -16.03
N PRO A 96 8.27 1.20 -15.06
CA PRO A 96 7.68 0.91 -13.76
C PRO A 96 6.21 0.50 -13.84
N ARG A 97 5.46 1.01 -14.84
CA ARG A 97 4.04 0.70 -15.04
C ARG A 97 3.85 -0.70 -15.62
N LEU A 98 4.71 -1.08 -16.57
CA LEU A 98 4.74 -2.45 -17.10
C LEU A 98 5.11 -3.43 -15.99
N ASN A 99 6.11 -3.11 -15.17
CA ASN A 99 6.49 -3.94 -14.02
C ASN A 99 5.34 -4.06 -13.00
N MET A 100 4.58 -2.99 -12.73
CA MET A 100 3.35 -3.07 -11.93
C MET A 100 2.34 -4.03 -12.54
N PHE A 101 2.05 -3.89 -13.84
CA PHE A 101 1.06 -4.71 -14.52
C PHE A 101 1.45 -6.19 -14.54
N ILE A 102 2.72 -6.49 -14.83
CA ILE A 102 3.29 -7.84 -14.79
C ILE A 102 3.25 -8.39 -13.37
N GLY A 103 3.64 -7.59 -12.37
CA GLY A 103 3.63 -7.98 -10.96
C GLY A 103 2.23 -8.34 -10.45
N LEU A 104 1.22 -7.53 -10.76
CA LEU A 104 -0.18 -7.80 -10.40
C LEU A 104 -0.72 -9.04 -11.11
N THR A 105 -0.44 -9.18 -12.40
CA THR A 105 -0.83 -10.36 -13.19
C THR A 105 -0.15 -11.63 -12.66
N GLY A 106 1.12 -11.52 -12.26
CA GLY A 106 1.88 -12.60 -11.63
C GLY A 106 1.30 -12.97 -10.27
N MET A 107 0.92 -11.99 -9.45
CA MET A 107 0.27 -12.23 -8.16
C MET A 107 -1.07 -12.97 -8.33
N ASP A 108 -1.89 -12.56 -9.31
CA ASP A 108 -3.13 -13.27 -9.64
C ASP A 108 -2.87 -14.72 -10.09
N TRP A 109 -1.79 -14.92 -10.85
CA TRP A 109 -1.39 -16.25 -11.29
C TRP A 109 -0.97 -17.12 -10.11
N ILE A 110 -0.16 -16.59 -9.18
CA ILE A 110 0.23 -17.26 -7.93
C ILE A 110 -1.02 -17.61 -7.11
N MET A 111 -1.96 -16.68 -6.94
CA MET A 111 -3.19 -16.93 -6.18
C MET A 111 -4.11 -17.96 -6.85
N LYS A 112 -4.18 -17.96 -8.18
CA LYS A 112 -4.88 -19.01 -8.95
C LYS A 112 -4.22 -20.37 -8.73
N GLN A 113 -2.89 -20.42 -8.78
CA GLN A 113 -2.13 -21.66 -8.58
C GLN A 113 -2.31 -22.19 -7.16
N ALA A 114 -2.32 -21.31 -6.16
CA ALA A 114 -2.62 -21.63 -4.77
C ALA A 114 -4.09 -22.01 -4.53
N ARG A 115 -4.94 -21.99 -5.57
CA ARG A 115 -6.39 -22.22 -5.51
C ARG A 115 -7.13 -21.28 -4.57
N LEU A 116 -6.50 -20.18 -4.19
CA LEU A 116 -7.05 -19.14 -3.31
C LEU A 116 -8.02 -18.21 -4.04
N LEU A 117 -7.90 -18.15 -5.37
CA LEU A 117 -8.65 -17.21 -6.20
C LEU A 117 -9.26 -17.93 -7.41
N LYS A 118 -10.59 -17.94 -7.46
CA LYS A 118 -11.36 -18.38 -8.62
C LYS A 118 -11.93 -17.13 -9.30
N MET A 119 -11.23 -16.65 -10.33
CA MET A 119 -11.74 -15.54 -11.15
C MET A 119 -12.83 -16.05 -12.09
N GLY A 120 -13.95 -15.34 -12.16
CA GLY A 120 -14.91 -15.48 -13.25
C GLY A 120 -14.24 -15.17 -14.58
N THR A 121 -14.59 -15.89 -15.63
CA THR A 121 -13.89 -16.08 -16.91
C THR A 121 -13.56 -14.82 -17.73
N ASN A 122 -13.94 -13.63 -17.27
CA ASN A 122 -13.74 -12.37 -17.98
C ASN A 122 -12.33 -11.83 -17.74
N LYS A 123 -11.34 -12.42 -18.44
CA LYS A 123 -9.94 -11.95 -18.45
C LYS A 123 -9.83 -10.43 -18.68
N LEU A 124 -10.70 -9.89 -19.54
CA LEU A 124 -10.79 -8.46 -19.83
C LEU A 124 -11.11 -7.61 -18.60
N TRP A 125 -12.01 -8.06 -17.71
CA TRP A 125 -12.34 -7.33 -16.50
C TRP A 125 -11.13 -7.24 -15.56
N ASN A 126 -10.37 -8.33 -15.46
CA ASN A 126 -9.17 -8.36 -14.63
C ASN A 126 -8.08 -7.42 -15.16
N SER A 127 -7.86 -7.40 -16.48
CA SER A 127 -6.93 -6.46 -17.10
C SER A 127 -7.36 -5.01 -16.92
N PHE A 128 -8.66 -4.72 -17.07
CA PHE A 128 -9.22 -3.38 -16.84
C PHE A 128 -9.04 -2.95 -15.38
N PHE A 129 -9.28 -3.86 -14.44
CA PHE A 129 -9.08 -3.64 -13.01
C PHE A 129 -7.64 -3.22 -12.70
N HIS A 130 -6.66 -3.98 -13.19
CA HIS A 130 -5.24 -3.70 -12.96
C HIS A 130 -4.79 -2.39 -13.62
N ALA A 131 -5.24 -2.14 -14.86
CA ALA A 131 -4.96 -0.88 -15.53
C ALA A 131 -5.54 0.31 -14.75
N GLY A 132 -6.79 0.20 -14.28
CA GLY A 132 -7.45 1.21 -13.45
C GLY A 132 -6.67 1.50 -12.17
N MET A 133 -6.25 0.46 -11.44
CA MET A 133 -5.47 0.61 -10.21
C MET A 133 -4.10 1.28 -10.45
N ILE A 134 -3.41 0.95 -11.53
CA ILE A 134 -2.12 1.59 -11.90
C ILE A 134 -2.32 3.08 -12.20
N VAL A 135 -3.34 3.42 -13.00
CA VAL A 135 -3.65 4.82 -13.35
C VAL A 135 -4.02 5.61 -12.10
N LEU A 136 -4.89 5.04 -11.25
CA LEU A 136 -5.36 5.70 -10.04
C LEU A 136 -4.23 5.92 -9.03
N SER A 137 -3.36 4.93 -8.83
CA SER A 137 -2.17 5.06 -7.97
C SER A 137 -1.27 6.22 -8.42
N ARG A 138 -1.14 6.44 -9.73
CA ARG A 138 -0.38 7.56 -10.27
C ARG A 138 -1.08 8.90 -10.09
N ILE A 139 -2.39 8.96 -10.31
CA ILE A 139 -3.18 10.17 -10.06
C ILE A 139 -3.06 10.58 -8.59
N LEU A 140 -3.15 9.61 -7.67
CA LEU A 140 -2.98 9.84 -6.24
C LEU A 140 -1.58 10.37 -5.91
N TYR A 141 -0.53 9.75 -6.46
CA TYR A 141 0.85 10.24 -6.29
C TYR A 141 0.99 11.71 -6.71
N ILE A 142 0.46 12.06 -7.89
CA ILE A 142 0.53 13.42 -8.43
C ILE A 142 -0.28 14.38 -7.54
N LYS A 143 -1.52 14.04 -7.18
CA LYS A 143 -2.38 14.89 -6.35
C LYS A 143 -1.84 15.12 -4.94
N ILE A 144 -1.26 14.09 -4.32
CA ILE A 144 -0.70 14.15 -2.97
C ILE A 144 0.61 14.97 -2.97
N ARG A 145 1.45 14.84 -4.00
CA ARG A 145 2.74 15.54 -4.07
C ARG A 145 2.71 16.93 -4.71
N GLN A 146 1.75 17.25 -5.58
CA GLN A 146 1.61 18.59 -6.19
C GLN A 146 0.90 19.60 -5.28
N LYS A 147 0.36 19.18 -4.14
CA LYS A 147 -0.25 20.07 -3.14
C LYS A 147 0.75 20.66 -2.13
N GLN A 148 2.05 20.40 -2.32
CA GLN A 148 3.15 21.06 -1.62
C GLN A 148 3.79 22.10 -2.53
#